data_AF-B7QHS3-F1
#
_entry.id   AF-B7QHS3-F1
#
_cell.length_a   1.000
_cell.length_b   1.000
_cell.length_c   1.000
_cell.angle_alpha   90.00
_cell.angle_beta   90.00
_cell.angle_gamma   90.00
#
_symmetry.space_group_name_H-M   'P 1'
#
loop_
_entity.id
_entity.type
_entity.pdbx_description
1 polymer ?
#
loop_
_entity_poly.entity_id
_entity_poly.type
_entity_poly.pdbx_seq_one_letter_code
_entity_poly.pdbx_strand_id
1 'polypeptide(L)' 'MEYQRVRVVGTFDHAREVYVCPRSLIQPGDSEKQTGGLLSSSSQTGALVITPFKLADRE' A
#
# COMPACT_ATOMS: atom_id res chain seq x y z
N MET A 1 14.65 -7.26 -16.39
CA MET A 1 13.45 -6.43 -16.14
C MET A 1 13.93 -5.13 -15.53
N GLU A 2 13.78 -4.00 -16.21
CA GLU A 2 14.19 -2.69 -15.68
C GLU A 2 12.95 -1.87 -15.31
N TYR A 3 13.00 -1.23 -14.13
CA TYR A 3 11.96 -0.31 -13.71
C TYR A 3 12.14 1.02 -14.46
N GLN A 4 11.12 1.41 -15.21
CA GLN A 4 11.08 2.65 -15.98
C GLN A 4 9.98 3.55 -15.43
N ARG A 5 10.29 4.85 -15.26
CA ARG A 5 9.30 5.83 -14.83
C ARG A 5 8.43 6.22 -16.02
N VAL A 6 7.12 6.09 -15.88
CA VAL A 6 6.13 6.50 -16.88
C VAL A 6 5.10 7.44 -16.28
N ARG A 7 4.39 8.18 -17.13
CA ARG A 7 3.20 8.96 -16.75
C ARG A 7 1.98 8.31 -17.40
N VAL A 8 0.92 8.13 -16.61
CA VAL A 8 -0.34 7.52 -17.04
C VAL A 8 -1.51 8.39 -16.60
N VAL A 9 -2.62 8.32 -17.35
CA VAL A 9 -3.88 9.02 -17.06
C VAL A 9 -5.01 7.99 -16.98
N GLY A 10 -5.96 8.20 -16.07
CA GLY A 10 -6.98 7.20 -15.76
C GLY A 10 -7.72 7.52 -14.46
N THR A 11 -8.45 6.53 -13.94
CA THR A 11 -9.30 6.66 -12.74
C THR A 11 -9.13 5.47 -11.81
N PHE A 12 -9.26 5.70 -10.51
CA PHE A 12 -9.29 4.62 -9.52
C PHE A 12 -10.67 3.96 -9.46
N ASP A 13 -10.71 2.63 -9.54
CA ASP A 13 -11.92 1.83 -9.37
C ASP A 13 -12.09 1.42 -7.91
N HIS A 14 -12.77 2.27 -7.14
CA HIS A 14 -13.02 2.05 -5.73
C HIS A 14 -14.02 0.90 -5.46
N ALA A 15 -14.77 0.43 -6.47
CA ALA A 15 -15.71 -0.68 -6.30
C ALA A 15 -14.98 -2.05 -6.20
N ARG A 16 -13.71 -2.10 -6.59
CA ARG A 16 -12.89 -3.32 -6.61
C ARG A 16 -11.68 -3.24 -5.69
N GLU A 17 -11.79 -2.45 -4.62
CA GLU A 17 -10.73 -2.35 -3.62
C GLU A 17 -10.50 -3.69 -2.90
N VAL A 18 -9.24 -3.99 -2.66
CA VAL A 18 -8.82 -5.13 -1.85
C VAL A 18 -8.24 -4.62 -0.55
N TYR A 19 -8.82 -5.09 0.56
CA TYR A 19 -8.40 -4.74 1.92
C TYR A 19 -7.54 -5.86 2.50
N VAL A 20 -6.27 -5.58 2.76
CA VAL A 20 -5.37 -6.52 3.42
C VAL A 20 -5.21 -6.14 4.89
N CYS A 21 -5.81 -6.95 5.77
CA CYS A 21 -5.85 -6.74 7.23
C CYS A 21 -5.47 -8.02 7.98
N PRO A 22 -4.88 -7.92 9.20
CA PRO A 22 -4.41 -6.69 9.84
C PRO A 22 -3.06 -6.23 9.28
N ARG A 23 -2.86 -4.92 9.13
CA ARG A 23 -1.55 -4.33 8.76
C ARG A 23 -1.08 -3.33 9.80
N SER A 24 0.17 -3.45 10.22
CA SER A 24 0.85 -2.46 11.05
C SER A 24 1.00 -1.13 10.31
N LEU A 25 0.81 -0.01 11.02
CA LEU A 25 1.10 1.32 10.48
C LEU A 25 2.59 1.43 10.10
N ILE A 26 2.86 1.94 8.89
CA ILE A 26 4.22 2.21 8.39
C ILE A 26 4.54 3.68 8.67
N GLN A 27 5.53 3.93 9.52
CA GLN A 27 6.05 5.26 9.85
C GLN A 27 7.44 5.50 9.21
N PRO A 28 7.79 6.77 8.89
CA PRO A 28 9.14 7.10 8.46
C PRO A 28 10.19 6.65 9.49
N GLY A 29 11.19 5.88 9.04
CA GLY A 29 12.25 5.32 9.90
C GLY A 29 11.96 3.91 10.44
N ASP A 30 10.81 3.31 10.12
CA ASP A 30 10.50 1.93 10.54
C ASP A 30 11.44 0.89 9.90
N SER A 31 11.95 1.15 8.69
CA SER A 31 12.96 0.30 8.04
C SER A 31 14.25 0.18 8.84
N GLU A 32 14.57 1.16 9.69
CA GLU A 32 15.76 1.18 10.55
C GLU A 32 15.48 0.72 11.99
N LYS A 33 14.19 0.64 12.39
CA LYS A 33 13.75 0.39 13.78
C LYS A 33 13.15 -1.01 14.01
N GLN A 34 13.33 -1.97 13.10
CA GLN A 34 12.86 -3.36 13.27
C GLN A 34 13.65 -4.18 14.31
N THR A 35 14.00 -3.58 15.45
CA THR A 35 14.70 -4.27 16.57
C THR A 35 13.76 -4.63 17.74
N GLY A 36 12.43 -4.55 17.55
CA GLY A 36 11.43 -4.87 18.58
C GLY A 36 10.50 -5.98 18.12
N GLY A 37 10.44 -7.07 18.89
CA GLY A 37 9.67 -8.28 18.56
C GLY A 37 8.17 -8.06 18.39
N LEU A 38 7.50 -9.11 17.88
CA LEU A 38 6.08 -9.20 17.50
C LEU A 38 5.05 -8.67 18.53
N LEU A 39 5.45 -8.37 19.76
CA LEU A 39 4.57 -8.09 20.90
C LEU A 39 4.68 -6.65 21.45
N SER A 40 5.60 -5.80 20.95
CA SER A 40 5.88 -4.50 21.59
C SER A 40 5.81 -3.25 20.69
N SER A 41 5.39 -3.36 19.43
CA SER A 41 5.11 -2.17 18.60
C SER A 41 3.72 -1.63 18.92
N SER A 42 3.62 -0.33 19.17
CA SER A 42 2.39 0.40 19.50
C SER A 42 1.29 0.17 18.45
N SER A 43 0.38 -0.77 18.75
CA SER A 43 -1.10 -0.73 18.71
C SER A 43 -1.87 0.07 17.64
N GLN A 44 -1.26 0.49 16.53
CA GLN A 44 -1.97 1.05 15.37
C GLN A 44 -2.02 0.01 14.25
N THR A 45 -3.13 -0.72 14.22
CA THR A 45 -3.47 -1.68 13.17
C THR A 45 -4.52 -1.08 12.24
N GLY A 46 -4.35 -1.29 10.93
CA GLY A 46 -5.25 -0.83 9.90
C GLY A 46 -5.32 -1.78 8.71
N ALA A 47 -5.75 -1.26 7.57
CA ALA A 47 -5.80 -1.96 6.30
C ALA A 47 -4.75 -1.40 5.33
N LEU A 48 -4.08 -2.27 4.59
CA LEU A 48 -3.50 -1.87 3.31
C LEU A 48 -4.61 -1.94 2.25
N VAL A 49 -5.07 -0.78 1.79
CA VAL A 49 -6.11 -0.67 0.74
C VAL A 49 -5.42 -0.63 -0.61
N ILE A 50 -5.69 -1.63 -1.45
CA ILE A 50 -5.19 -1.70 -2.83
C ILE A 50 -6.35 -1.33 -3.75
N THR A 51 -6.27 -0.14 -4.35
CA THR A 51 -7.27 0.36 -5.29
C THR A 51 -6.79 0.20 -6.74
N PRO A 52 -7.46 -0.61 -7.57
CA PRO A 52 -7.10 -0.75 -8.97
C PRO A 52 -7.18 0.59 -9.72
N PHE A 53 -6.23 0.85 -10.61
CA PHE A 53 -6.22 2.03 -11.48
C PHE A 53 -6.54 1.63 -12.92
N LYS A 54 -7.66 2.13 -13.45
CA LYS A 54 -8.08 1.92 -14.84
C LYS A 54 -7.46 3.01 -15.72
N LEU A 55 -6.71 2.62 -16.75
CA LEU A 55 -6.13 3.54 -17.74
C LEU A 55 -7.23 4.12 -18.64
N ALA A 56 -7.11 5.40 -19.00
CA ALA A 56 -8.08 6.08 -19.87
C ALA A 56 -8.17 5.47 -21.28
N ASP A 57 -7.05 4.94 -21.79
CA ASP A 57 -6.92 4.48 -23.18
C ASP A 57 -6.84 2.95 -23.31
N ARG A 58 -7.33 2.22 -22.30
CA ARG A 58 -7.33 0.75 -22.31
C ARG A 58 -8.70 0.22 -21.90
N GLU A 59 -9.43 -0.26 -22.89
CA GLU A 59 -10.61 -1.13 -22.72
C GLU A 59 -10.18 -2.53 -22.27
#